data_AF-A0A937WPK9-F1
#
_entry.id   AF-A0A937WPK9-F1
#
_cell.length_a   1.000
_cell.length_b   1.000
_cell.length_c   1.000
_cell.angle_alpha   90.00
_cell.angle_beta   90.00
_cell.angle_gamma   90.00
#
_symmetry.space_group_name_H-M   'P 1'
#
loop_
_entity.id
_entity.type
_entity.pdbx_description
1 polymer ?
#
loop_
_entity_poly.entity_id
_entity_poly.type
_entity_poly.pdbx_seq_one_letter_code
_entity_poly.pdbx_strand_id
1 'polypeptide(L)'
;MKNINLFHEIENIWIANSREFENNLSSWLDALNYGNEFLCLAKREFHRWEPLKAYVSVTKAKSRSKAYFSLRFFGQEIAHLIVKDGEVFLQLKGHKVKNDKWFNLTLADGIYPWRGKDAQLLRAHFKNLAFSMKGKPNVKSREHRIESKFLVEMCKGTGKFGLNSLRIQPVLLANKFPLQMPLPISANTGLPKARNGYIDILARHRLKNNKTRLSVWELKNPDAYQHAASQTYIYSAVLLKVLRHSKRASEWFKLFGFKSRIPTSLEIEAVVAISRSKEERFKKEISCLKENSPLRIDNDFIKLAVAYYREKAHSIILEKDPFIE
;
A
#
# COMPACT_ATOMS: atom_id res chain seq x y z
N MET A 1 -20.75 19.10 -0.87
CA MET A 1 -19.30 19.21 -1.14
C MET A 1 -19.12 20.42 -2.05
N LYS A 2 -18.09 21.25 -1.86
CA LYS A 2 -17.79 22.31 -2.84
C LYS A 2 -17.56 21.64 -4.20
N ASN A 3 -18.13 22.18 -5.29
CA ASN A 3 -17.82 21.77 -6.65
C ASN A 3 -16.35 22.08 -6.93
N ILE A 4 -15.47 21.14 -6.61
CA ILE A 4 -14.03 21.25 -6.85
C ILE A 4 -13.70 20.19 -7.88
N ASN A 5 -13.14 20.64 -9.01
CA ASN A 5 -12.57 19.73 -9.99
C ASN A 5 -11.21 19.25 -9.46
N LEU A 6 -11.19 18.04 -8.91
CA LEU A 6 -9.98 17.49 -8.29
C LEU A 6 -8.85 17.31 -9.30
N PHE A 7 -9.17 17.01 -10.56
CA PHE A 7 -8.16 16.87 -11.60
C PHE A 7 -7.48 18.20 -11.89
N HIS A 8 -8.25 19.29 -12.03
CA HIS A 8 -7.69 20.63 -12.24
C HIS A 8 -6.76 21.06 -11.10
N GLU A 9 -7.14 20.79 -9.85
CA GLU A 9 -6.27 21.04 -8.69
C GLU A 9 -4.97 20.22 -8.75
N ILE A 10 -5.04 18.95 -9.16
CA ILE A 10 -3.87 18.10 -9.37
C ILE A 10 -2.97 18.67 -10.47
N GLU A 11 -3.53 19.12 -11.61
CA GLU A 11 -2.77 19.77 -12.68
C GLU A 11 -2.00 20.98 -12.16
N ASN A 12 -2.69 21.89 -11.47
CA ASN A 12 -2.11 23.12 -10.97
C ASN A 12 -0.96 22.82 -9.99
N ILE A 13 -1.17 21.87 -9.08
CA ILE A 13 -0.12 21.43 -8.14
C ILE A 13 1.05 20.77 -8.88
N TRP A 14 0.77 19.91 -9.86
CA TRP A 14 1.81 19.20 -10.62
C TRP A 14 2.69 20.16 -11.41
N ILE A 15 2.09 21.12 -12.11
CA ILE A 15 2.81 22.12 -12.91
C ILE A 15 3.69 22.98 -11.99
N ALA A 16 3.11 23.50 -10.90
CA ALA A 16 3.80 24.37 -9.96
C ALA A 16 5.00 23.70 -9.26
N ASN A 17 5.00 22.37 -9.12
CA ASN A 17 6.01 21.62 -8.37
C ASN A 17 6.80 20.60 -9.22
N SER A 18 6.70 20.68 -10.55
CA SER A 18 7.17 19.64 -11.49
C SER A 18 8.63 19.21 -11.27
N ARG A 19 9.55 20.17 -11.05
CA ARG A 19 10.98 19.89 -10.80
C ARG A 19 11.20 19.13 -9.50
N GLU A 20 10.54 19.54 -8.43
CA GLU A 20 10.65 18.87 -7.13
C GLU A 20 10.07 17.46 -7.19
N PHE A 21 8.92 17.31 -7.84
CA PHE A 21 8.26 16.01 -7.99
C PHE A 21 9.12 15.04 -8.78
N GLU A 22 9.76 15.47 -9.86
CA GLU A 22 10.66 14.61 -10.63
C GLU A 22 11.89 14.17 -9.82
N ASN A 23 12.46 15.08 -9.01
CA ASN A 23 13.56 14.75 -8.10
C ASN A 23 13.13 13.71 -7.04
N ASN A 24 11.96 13.91 -6.43
CA ASN A 24 11.41 13.00 -5.43
C ASN A 24 11.13 11.62 -6.03
N LEU A 25 10.46 11.57 -7.19
CA LEU A 25 10.16 10.33 -7.91
C LEU A 25 11.44 9.57 -8.29
N SER A 26 12.46 10.27 -8.81
CA SER A 26 13.75 9.64 -9.14
C SER A 26 14.45 9.09 -7.89
N SER A 27 14.50 9.88 -6.81
CA SER A 27 15.10 9.45 -5.54
C SER A 27 14.39 8.24 -4.94
N TRP A 28 13.06 8.20 -5.00
CA TRP A 28 12.28 7.05 -4.55
C TRP A 28 12.52 5.82 -5.40
N LEU A 29 12.55 5.96 -6.72
CA LEU A 29 12.80 4.84 -7.62
C LEU A 29 14.20 4.24 -7.40
N ASP A 30 15.24 5.08 -7.23
CA ASP A 30 16.59 4.61 -6.91
C ASP A 30 16.63 3.85 -5.59
N ALA A 31 15.99 4.42 -4.56
CA ALA A 31 15.86 3.78 -3.26
C ALA A 31 15.16 2.41 -3.33
N LEU A 32 14.11 2.29 -4.17
CA LEU A 32 13.38 1.05 -4.36
C LEU A 32 14.17 0.02 -5.16
N ASN A 33 14.86 0.42 -6.23
CA ASN A 33 15.70 -0.46 -7.04
C ASN A 33 16.86 -1.00 -6.22
N TYR A 34 17.57 -0.13 -5.50
CA TYR A 34 18.64 -0.52 -4.58
C TYR A 34 18.12 -1.46 -3.49
N GLY A 35 17.00 -1.11 -2.84
CA GLY A 35 16.36 -1.97 -1.86
C GLY A 35 15.96 -3.34 -2.42
N ASN A 36 15.51 -3.40 -3.67
CA ASN A 36 15.10 -4.65 -4.33
C ASN A 36 16.26 -5.64 -4.49
N GLU A 37 17.48 -5.19 -4.76
CA GLU A 37 18.68 -6.04 -4.84
C GLU A 37 18.97 -6.69 -3.48
N PHE A 38 19.00 -5.89 -2.40
CA PHE A 38 19.18 -6.40 -1.04
C PHE A 38 18.03 -7.31 -0.61
N LEU A 39 16.80 -7.02 -1.04
CA LEU A 39 15.64 -7.85 -0.73
C LEU A 39 15.69 -9.22 -1.39
N CYS A 40 16.23 -9.32 -2.61
CA CYS A 40 16.44 -10.61 -3.25
C CYS A 40 17.40 -11.49 -2.44
N LEU A 41 18.45 -10.89 -1.85
CA LEU A 41 19.39 -11.58 -0.96
C LEU A 41 18.74 -11.93 0.39
N ALA A 42 18.09 -10.95 1.02
CA ALA A 42 17.46 -11.11 2.33
C ALA A 42 16.17 -11.95 2.29
N LYS A 43 15.62 -12.27 1.11
CA LYS A 43 14.43 -13.11 0.95
C LYS A 43 14.55 -14.46 1.67
N ARG A 44 15.77 -15.02 1.75
CA ARG A 44 16.07 -16.27 2.47
C ARG A 44 16.03 -16.10 4.00
N GLU A 45 16.35 -14.90 4.49
CA GLU A 45 16.39 -14.55 5.92
C GLU A 45 15.00 -14.34 6.53
N PHE A 46 14.06 -13.90 5.70
CA PHE A 46 12.69 -13.59 6.12
C PHE A 46 11.74 -14.74 5.77
N HIS A 47 11.95 -15.95 6.27
CA HIS A 47 10.90 -16.98 6.20
C HIS A 47 9.56 -16.37 6.67
N ARG A 48 8.45 -16.59 5.96
CA ARG A 48 7.19 -15.88 6.23
C ARG A 48 6.71 -16.21 7.65
N TRP A 49 6.86 -15.27 8.58
CA TRP A 49 6.43 -15.40 9.97
C TRP A 49 5.08 -14.71 10.16
N GLU A 50 3.98 -15.27 9.66
CA GLU A 50 2.67 -14.70 10.02
C GLU A 50 2.52 -14.70 11.56
N PRO A 51 2.10 -13.59 12.19
CA PRO A 51 1.51 -12.37 11.59
C PRO A 51 2.48 -11.17 11.43
N LEU A 52 3.78 -11.38 11.53
CA LEU A 52 4.82 -10.39 11.26
C LEU A 52 5.11 -10.28 9.77
N LYS A 53 5.12 -9.03 9.27
CA LYS A 53 5.38 -8.73 7.87
C LYS A 53 6.35 -7.58 7.74
N ALA A 54 7.27 -7.69 6.79
CA ALA A 54 8.12 -6.58 6.40
C ALA A 54 7.48 -5.83 5.23
N TYR A 55 7.43 -4.51 5.35
CA TYR A 55 6.96 -3.58 4.33
C TYR A 55 8.14 -2.73 3.88
N VAL A 56 8.21 -2.42 2.58
CA VAL A 56 9.25 -1.50 2.08
C VAL A 56 8.78 -0.07 2.31
N SER A 57 9.59 0.71 3.04
CA SER A 57 9.32 2.13 3.29
C SER A 57 10.26 2.99 2.45
N VAL A 58 9.70 3.64 1.43
CA VAL A 58 10.49 4.35 0.41
C VAL A 58 11.16 5.60 0.95
N THR A 59 10.56 6.25 1.96
CA THR A 59 11.16 7.42 2.63
C THR A 59 12.39 7.07 3.46
N LYS A 60 12.51 5.83 3.94
CA LYS A 60 13.66 5.35 4.70
C LYS A 60 14.68 4.59 3.84
N ALA A 61 14.29 4.15 2.65
CA ALA A 61 15.16 3.49 1.69
C ALA A 61 16.13 4.45 0.95
N LYS A 62 16.16 5.76 1.28
CA LYS A 62 17.03 6.77 0.65
C LYS A 62 18.54 6.56 0.86
N SER A 63 18.96 5.61 1.69
CA SER A 63 20.38 5.33 1.93
C SER A 63 20.95 4.35 0.89
N ARG A 64 22.01 4.77 0.19
CA ARG A 64 22.79 3.92 -0.74
C ARG A 64 23.66 2.88 -0.05
N SER A 65 23.65 2.79 1.28
CA SER A 65 24.45 1.80 2.04
C SER A 65 23.62 0.87 2.91
N LYS A 66 22.31 1.13 3.06
CA LYS A 66 21.42 0.37 3.95
C LYS A 66 20.00 0.35 3.42
N ALA A 67 19.39 -0.83 3.34
CA ALA A 67 17.96 -0.96 3.06
C ALA A 67 17.17 -1.03 4.37
N TYR A 68 16.07 -0.25 4.48
CA TYR A 68 15.21 -0.21 5.66
C TYR A 68 13.84 -0.80 5.36
N PHE A 69 13.37 -1.66 6.26
CA PHE A 69 12.03 -2.25 6.20
C PHE A 69 11.26 -1.95 7.47
N SER A 70 9.97 -1.69 7.31
CA SER A 70 9.03 -1.59 8.41
C SER A 70 8.60 -3.00 8.80
N LEU A 71 9.01 -3.48 9.98
CA LEU A 71 8.50 -4.74 10.54
C LEU A 71 7.17 -4.45 11.23
N ARG A 72 6.11 -5.11 10.79
CA ARG A 72 4.75 -4.84 11.22
C ARG A 72 4.08 -6.07 11.79
N PHE A 73 3.42 -5.91 12.94
CA PHE A 73 2.50 -6.88 13.53
C PHE A 73 1.08 -6.45 13.22
N PHE A 74 0.35 -7.24 12.41
CA PHE A 74 -1.00 -6.89 11.95
C PHE A 74 -1.12 -5.45 11.40
N GLY A 75 -0.12 -5.02 10.63
CA GLY A 75 -0.07 -3.69 10.00
C GLY A 75 0.43 -2.55 10.89
N GLN A 76 0.58 -2.75 12.20
CA GLN A 76 1.24 -1.76 13.05
C GLN A 76 2.75 -1.96 13.05
N GLU A 77 3.51 -0.91 12.74
CA GLU A 77 4.98 -0.93 12.81
C GLU A 77 5.46 -1.14 14.25
N ILE A 78 6.26 -2.19 14.45
CA ILE A 78 6.84 -2.58 15.73
C ILE A 78 8.36 -2.41 15.78
N ALA A 79 9.03 -2.39 14.63
CA ALA A 79 10.48 -2.24 14.54
C ALA A 79 10.87 -1.89 13.11
N HIS A 80 12.16 -1.60 12.89
CA HIS A 80 12.75 -1.67 11.56
C HIS A 80 13.64 -2.88 11.40
N LEU A 81 13.75 -3.37 10.17
CA LEU A 81 14.81 -4.27 9.76
C LEU A 81 15.77 -3.47 8.89
N ILE A 82 17.04 -3.54 9.22
CA ILE A 82 18.13 -2.88 8.49
C ILE A 82 18.92 -3.98 7.82
N VAL A 83 19.10 -3.89 6.51
CA VAL A 83 20.02 -4.76 5.77
C VAL A 83 21.27 -3.95 5.45
N LYS A 84 22.42 -4.44 5.93
CA LYS A 84 23.73 -3.82 5.77
C LYS A 84 24.77 -4.93 5.61
N ASP A 85 25.63 -4.81 4.61
CA ASP A 85 26.74 -5.76 4.36
C ASP A 85 26.30 -7.23 4.28
N GLY A 86 25.11 -7.49 3.72
CA GLY A 86 24.52 -8.84 3.61
C GLY A 86 23.89 -9.37 4.90
N GLU A 87 24.05 -8.68 6.03
CA GLU A 87 23.46 -9.03 7.32
C GLU A 87 22.16 -8.25 7.58
N VAL A 88 21.30 -8.85 8.40
CA VAL A 88 20.01 -8.28 8.80
C VAL A 88 20.02 -7.95 10.28
N PHE A 89 19.63 -6.73 10.62
CA PHE A 89 19.52 -6.25 12.00
C PHE A 89 18.10 -5.82 12.32
N LEU A 90 17.61 -6.18 13.50
CA LEU A 90 16.42 -5.64 14.13
C LEU A 90 16.77 -4.33 14.81
N GLN A 91 16.10 -3.25 14.45
CA GLN A 91 16.20 -1.96 15.15
C GLN A 91 14.89 -1.68 15.90
N LEU A 92 14.98 -1.63 17.23
CA LEU A 92 13.87 -1.25 18.11
C LEU A 92 13.89 0.21 18.51
N LYS A 93 15.01 0.91 18.31
CA LYS A 93 15.18 2.33 18.68
C LYS A 93 13.96 3.17 18.26
N GLY A 94 13.29 3.78 19.23
CA GLY A 94 12.10 4.63 19.00
C GLY A 94 10.76 3.87 18.93
N HIS A 95 10.78 2.55 19.16
CA HIS A 95 9.59 1.70 19.19
C HIS A 95 9.23 1.17 20.58
N LYS A 96 10.16 1.12 21.56
CA LYS A 96 9.90 0.58 22.91
C LYS A 96 8.62 1.11 23.54
N VAL A 97 8.44 2.43 23.66
CA VAL A 97 7.25 3.03 24.31
C VAL A 97 5.94 2.58 23.64
N LYS A 98 5.93 2.49 22.30
CA LYS A 98 4.74 2.05 21.57
C LYS A 98 4.53 0.54 21.71
N ASN A 99 5.60 -0.24 21.66
CA ASN A 99 5.50 -1.70 21.77
C ASN A 99 5.12 -2.14 23.17
N ASP A 100 5.63 -1.46 24.19
CA ASP A 100 5.24 -1.68 25.58
C ASP A 100 3.74 -1.38 25.75
N LYS A 101 3.31 -0.16 25.39
CA LYS A 101 1.92 0.28 25.51
C LYS A 101 0.89 -0.65 24.83
N TRP A 102 1.20 -1.15 23.64
CA TRP A 102 0.22 -1.90 22.82
C TRP A 102 0.43 -3.42 22.85
N PHE A 103 1.62 -3.89 23.18
CA PHE A 103 2.01 -5.29 23.03
C PHE A 103 2.75 -5.85 24.24
N ASN A 104 3.00 -5.08 25.31
CA ASN A 104 3.77 -5.47 26.49
C ASN A 104 5.12 -6.14 26.13
N LEU A 105 5.83 -5.60 25.14
CA LEU A 105 7.16 -6.08 24.77
C LEU A 105 8.21 -5.51 25.73
N THR A 106 8.86 -6.38 26.51
CA THR A 106 9.87 -6.00 27.51
C THR A 106 11.29 -5.88 26.96
N LEU A 107 11.49 -6.14 25.66
CA LEU A 107 12.80 -6.05 25.03
C LEU A 107 13.30 -4.59 25.00
N ALA A 108 14.58 -4.39 25.36
CA ALA A 108 15.19 -3.07 25.41
C ALA A 108 15.28 -2.39 24.04
N ASP A 109 15.38 -1.05 24.05
CA ASP A 109 15.64 -0.29 22.84
C ASP A 109 17.08 -0.54 22.39
N GLY A 110 17.27 -0.92 21.12
CA GLY A 110 18.59 -1.30 20.62
C GLY A 110 18.61 -1.70 19.15
N ILE A 111 19.79 -2.16 18.71
CA ILE A 111 20.01 -2.79 17.41
C ILE A 111 20.56 -4.19 17.67
N TYR A 112 19.89 -5.20 17.12
CA TYR A 112 20.18 -6.60 17.39
C TYR A 112 20.36 -7.38 16.08
N PRO A 113 21.29 -8.34 16.00
CA PRO A 113 21.32 -9.26 14.87
C PRO A 113 19.98 -9.99 14.72
N TRP A 114 19.42 -10.05 13.50
CA TRP A 114 18.10 -10.65 13.26
C TRP A 114 18.03 -12.14 13.63
N ARG A 115 19.15 -12.85 13.49
CA ARG A 115 19.27 -14.25 13.90
C ARG A 115 19.67 -14.43 15.37
N GLY A 116 20.00 -13.34 16.07
CA GLY A 116 20.40 -13.35 17.46
C GLY A 116 19.26 -13.60 18.45
N LYS A 117 19.62 -13.80 19.72
CA LYS A 117 18.69 -14.16 20.81
C LYS A 117 17.59 -13.12 21.01
N ASP A 118 17.91 -11.83 20.98
CA ASP A 118 16.94 -10.74 21.18
C ASP A 118 15.87 -10.71 20.09
N ALA A 119 16.27 -10.86 18.82
CA ALA A 119 15.33 -10.92 17.71
C ALA A 119 14.48 -12.21 17.74
N GLN A 120 15.03 -13.32 18.26
CA GLN A 120 14.25 -14.54 18.53
C GLN A 120 13.19 -14.30 19.61
N LEU A 121 13.54 -13.61 20.71
CA LEU A 121 12.58 -13.24 21.76
C LEU A 121 11.45 -12.39 21.21
N LEU A 122 11.76 -11.38 20.39
CA LEU A 122 10.74 -10.57 19.73
C LEU A 122 9.79 -11.42 18.87
N ARG A 123 10.34 -12.32 18.04
CA ARG A 123 9.52 -13.19 17.19
C ARG A 123 8.63 -14.12 18.02
N ALA A 124 9.17 -14.73 19.07
CA ALA A 124 8.42 -15.59 19.98
C ALA A 124 7.29 -14.83 20.68
N HIS A 125 7.58 -13.62 21.17
CA HIS A 125 6.60 -12.74 21.82
C HIS A 125 5.40 -12.49 20.91
N PHE A 126 5.63 -11.98 19.69
CA PHE A 126 4.54 -11.67 18.77
C PHE A 126 3.83 -12.92 18.23
N LYS A 127 4.51 -14.06 18.12
CA LYS A 127 3.86 -15.34 17.77
C LYS A 127 2.88 -15.77 18.88
N ASN A 128 3.31 -15.73 20.14
CA ASN A 128 2.47 -16.08 21.28
C ASN A 128 1.29 -15.11 21.44
N LEU A 129 1.55 -13.82 21.25
CA LEU A 129 0.54 -12.77 21.27
C LEU A 129 -0.52 -12.98 20.18
N ALA A 130 -0.11 -13.37 18.98
CA ALA A 130 -1.04 -13.67 17.89
C ALA A 130 -1.98 -14.83 18.24
N PHE A 131 -1.43 -15.86 18.89
CA PHE A 131 -2.18 -17.04 19.32
C PHE A 131 -3.20 -16.69 20.40
N SER A 132 -2.79 -15.95 21.43
CA SER A 132 -3.69 -15.54 22.53
C SER A 132 -4.82 -14.62 22.06
N MET A 133 -4.57 -13.77 21.05
CA MET A 133 -5.54 -12.80 20.55
C MET A 133 -6.56 -13.37 19.55
N LYS A 134 -6.48 -14.66 19.17
CA LYS A 134 -7.41 -15.32 18.21
C LYS A 134 -7.72 -14.45 16.96
N GLY A 135 -6.72 -13.73 16.44
CA GLY A 135 -6.85 -12.89 15.24
C GLY A 135 -7.47 -11.50 15.43
N LYS A 136 -7.79 -11.09 16.66
CA LYS A 136 -8.29 -9.74 16.97
C LYS A 136 -7.30 -8.97 17.85
N PRO A 137 -6.14 -8.60 17.30
CA PRO A 137 -5.13 -7.91 18.09
C PRO A 137 -5.57 -6.50 18.46
N ASN A 138 -5.22 -6.08 19.67
CA ASN A 138 -5.38 -4.70 20.10
C ASN A 138 -4.27 -3.82 19.48
N VAL A 139 -4.46 -3.45 18.21
CA VAL A 139 -3.58 -2.52 17.50
C VAL A 139 -4.17 -1.13 17.51
N LYS A 140 -3.31 -0.12 17.56
CA LYS A 140 -3.69 1.31 17.54
C LYS A 140 -4.54 1.66 16.32
N SER A 141 -4.15 1.17 15.14
CA SER A 141 -4.81 1.50 13.86
C SER A 141 -5.60 0.31 13.34
N ARG A 142 -6.92 0.40 13.42
CA ARG A 142 -7.84 -0.59 12.85
C ARG A 142 -7.68 -0.68 11.33
N GLU A 143 -7.37 0.43 10.67
CA GLU A 143 -7.20 0.53 9.21
C GLU A 143 -5.97 -0.25 8.74
N HIS A 144 -4.81 -0.08 9.40
CA HIS A 144 -3.61 -0.85 9.04
C HIS A 144 -3.80 -2.36 9.22
N ARG A 145 -4.62 -2.76 10.20
CA ARG A 145 -4.99 -4.17 10.39
C ARG A 145 -5.80 -4.71 9.22
N ILE A 146 -6.76 -3.92 8.74
CA ILE A 146 -7.57 -4.24 7.57
C ILE A 146 -6.66 -4.32 6.33
N GLU A 147 -5.78 -3.34 6.12
CA GLU A 147 -4.76 -3.35 5.06
C GLU A 147 -3.92 -4.63 5.09
N SER A 148 -3.40 -5.01 6.25
CA SER A 148 -2.61 -6.23 6.38
C SER A 148 -3.41 -7.49 5.99
N LYS A 149 -4.70 -7.58 6.36
CA LYS A 149 -5.55 -8.71 5.97
C LYS A 149 -5.87 -8.68 4.48
N PHE A 150 -6.16 -7.52 3.90
CA PHE A 150 -6.34 -7.37 2.44
C PHE A 150 -5.09 -7.88 1.69
N LEU A 151 -3.89 -7.49 2.14
CA LEU A 151 -2.65 -7.97 1.54
C LEU A 151 -2.46 -9.49 1.67
N VAL A 152 -2.88 -10.12 2.79
CA VAL A 152 -2.90 -11.61 2.89
C VAL A 152 -3.80 -12.18 1.80
N GLU A 153 -5.04 -11.70 1.72
CA GLU A 153 -6.03 -12.21 0.77
C GLU A 153 -5.60 -12.03 -0.69
N MET A 154 -5.06 -10.86 -1.05
CA MET A 154 -4.55 -10.62 -2.40
C MET A 154 -3.34 -11.51 -2.73
N CYS A 155 -2.54 -11.91 -1.75
CA CYS A 155 -1.39 -12.80 -1.92
C CYS A 155 -1.76 -14.29 -1.97
N LYS A 156 -3.01 -14.68 -1.68
CA LYS A 156 -3.45 -16.08 -1.85
C LYS A 156 -3.42 -16.47 -3.33
N GLY A 157 -3.44 -17.77 -3.62
CA GLY A 157 -3.56 -18.29 -4.99
C GLY A 157 -5.03 -18.33 -5.41
N THR A 158 -5.72 -19.39 -4.96
CA THR A 158 -7.16 -19.61 -5.13
C THR A 158 -7.95 -19.13 -3.91
N GLY A 159 -9.26 -18.89 -4.07
CA GLY A 159 -10.17 -18.52 -2.97
C GLY A 159 -9.90 -17.16 -2.33
N LYS A 160 -9.22 -16.25 -3.04
CA LYS A 160 -8.88 -14.90 -2.54
C LYS A 160 -10.15 -14.17 -2.15
N PHE A 161 -10.20 -13.63 -0.94
CA PHE A 161 -11.38 -12.93 -0.43
C PHE A 161 -12.68 -13.76 -0.45
N GLY A 162 -12.59 -15.09 -0.51
CA GLY A 162 -13.75 -15.96 -0.70
C GLY A 162 -14.28 -16.00 -2.15
N LEU A 163 -13.52 -15.48 -3.11
CA LEU A 163 -13.85 -15.48 -4.54
C LEU A 163 -12.86 -16.35 -5.33
N ASN A 164 -13.36 -17.18 -6.24
CA ASN A 164 -12.54 -18.13 -7.00
C ASN A 164 -11.93 -17.52 -8.28
N SER A 165 -12.54 -16.48 -8.85
CA SER A 165 -12.15 -15.89 -10.14
C SER A 165 -11.35 -14.59 -10.05
N LEU A 166 -11.17 -14.04 -8.85
CA LEU A 166 -10.56 -12.72 -8.67
C LEU A 166 -9.03 -12.79 -8.83
N ARG A 167 -8.52 -12.37 -9.99
CA ARG A 167 -7.08 -12.38 -10.34
C ARG A 167 -6.41 -11.06 -10.02
N ILE A 168 -6.54 -10.62 -8.77
CA ILE A 168 -5.85 -9.46 -8.21
C ILE A 168 -4.57 -9.91 -7.49
N GLN A 169 -3.49 -9.17 -7.63
CA GLN A 169 -2.25 -9.37 -6.88
C GLN A 169 -1.67 -8.01 -6.48
N PRO A 170 -1.15 -7.85 -5.25
CA PRO A 170 -0.53 -6.58 -4.89
C PRO A 170 0.79 -6.42 -5.67
N VAL A 171 1.22 -5.17 -5.85
CA VAL A 171 2.57 -4.87 -6.29
C VAL A 171 3.53 -5.19 -5.14
N LEU A 172 4.47 -6.08 -5.42
CA LEU A 172 5.43 -6.58 -4.45
C LEU A 172 6.85 -6.29 -4.93
N LEU A 173 7.70 -5.83 -4.04
CA LEU A 173 9.15 -5.79 -4.25
C LEU A 173 9.76 -7.14 -3.89
N ALA A 174 10.78 -7.56 -4.64
CA ALA A 174 11.39 -8.89 -4.61
C ALA A 174 10.39 -10.06 -4.61
N ASN A 175 9.21 -9.85 -5.22
CA ASN A 175 8.08 -10.78 -5.23
C ASN A 175 7.66 -11.23 -3.83
N LYS A 176 7.83 -10.39 -2.80
CA LYS A 176 7.58 -10.79 -1.41
C LYS A 176 7.03 -9.68 -0.52
N PHE A 177 7.49 -8.45 -0.68
CA PHE A 177 7.21 -7.36 0.26
C PHE A 177 6.22 -6.37 -0.36
N PRO A 178 5.08 -6.10 0.28
CA PRO A 178 4.14 -5.08 -0.19
C PRO A 178 4.82 -3.73 -0.40
N LEU A 179 4.59 -3.13 -1.56
CA LEU A 179 5.03 -1.78 -1.86
C LEU A 179 4.01 -0.78 -1.32
N GLN A 180 4.41 0.07 -0.38
CA GLN A 180 3.68 1.29 -0.06
C GLN A 180 4.13 2.40 -1.02
N MET A 181 3.44 2.52 -2.16
CA MET A 181 3.83 3.42 -3.25
C MET A 181 3.75 4.89 -2.79
N PRO A 182 4.87 5.64 -2.74
CA PRO A 182 4.85 7.05 -2.46
C PRO A 182 4.36 7.83 -3.69
N LEU A 183 3.60 8.89 -3.46
CA LEU A 183 3.19 9.85 -4.48
C LEU A 183 3.55 11.26 -4.03
N PRO A 184 3.90 12.18 -4.94
CA PRO A 184 4.28 13.56 -4.59
C PRO A 184 3.08 14.42 -4.15
N ILE A 185 1.85 13.92 -4.34
CA ILE A 185 0.62 14.58 -3.94
C ILE A 185 -0.13 13.69 -2.95
N SER A 186 -0.48 14.25 -1.81
CA SER A 186 -1.26 13.63 -0.75
C SER A 186 -2.74 13.84 -0.99
N ALA A 187 -3.54 12.82 -0.71
CA ALA A 187 -4.99 12.90 -0.83
C ALA A 187 -5.73 12.77 0.51
N ASN A 188 -5.03 12.60 1.64
CA ASN A 188 -5.61 12.21 2.94
C ASN A 188 -6.76 13.08 3.49
N THR A 189 -6.97 14.29 2.99
CA THR A 189 -8.10 15.16 3.36
C THR A 189 -9.23 15.18 2.31
N GLY A 190 -9.17 14.33 1.29
CA GLY A 190 -10.05 14.39 0.11
C GLY A 190 -9.72 15.50 -0.88
N LEU A 191 -8.64 16.25 -0.63
CA LEU A 191 -8.17 17.33 -1.48
C LEU A 191 -6.67 17.12 -1.76
N PRO A 192 -6.20 17.37 -2.98
CA PRO A 192 -4.80 17.20 -3.33
C PRO A 192 -3.94 18.25 -2.62
N LYS A 193 -2.78 17.83 -2.10
CA LYS A 193 -1.80 18.70 -1.46
C LYS A 193 -0.39 18.34 -1.91
N ALA A 194 0.45 19.33 -2.20
CA ALA A 194 1.86 19.19 -2.56
C ALA A 194 2.71 18.69 -1.38
N ARG A 195 2.53 17.41 -1.03
CA ARG A 195 3.26 16.70 0.02
C ARG A 195 3.12 15.21 -0.23
N ASN A 196 4.00 14.42 0.36
CA ASN A 196 4.02 12.98 0.16
C ASN A 196 2.69 12.31 0.57
N GLY A 197 2.05 11.65 -0.39
CA GLY A 197 0.96 10.70 -0.22
C GLY A 197 1.45 9.27 -0.34
N TYR A 198 0.63 8.32 0.09
CA TYR A 198 0.90 6.89 -0.06
C TYR A 198 -0.39 6.19 -0.46
N ILE A 199 -0.31 5.34 -1.47
CA ILE A 199 -1.40 4.42 -1.81
C ILE A 199 -1.42 3.31 -0.76
N ASP A 200 -2.59 3.01 -0.18
CA ASP A 200 -2.73 1.91 0.79
C ASP A 200 -2.32 0.59 0.15
N ILE A 201 -2.94 0.22 -0.97
CA ILE A 201 -2.54 -0.94 -1.77
C ILE A 201 -2.56 -0.61 -3.26
N LEU A 202 -1.38 -0.70 -3.89
CA LEU A 202 -1.27 -0.77 -5.34
C LEU A 202 -1.28 -2.23 -5.78
N ALA A 203 -2.10 -2.57 -6.76
CA ALA A 203 -2.28 -3.93 -7.23
C ALA A 203 -2.30 -4.03 -8.77
N ARG A 204 -2.09 -5.25 -9.26
CA ARG A 204 -2.29 -5.67 -10.65
C ARG A 204 -3.53 -6.54 -10.73
N HIS A 205 -4.44 -6.19 -11.61
CA HIS A 205 -5.66 -6.96 -11.88
C HIS A 205 -5.58 -7.58 -13.28
N ARG A 206 -5.53 -8.91 -13.37
CA ARG A 206 -5.55 -9.63 -14.66
C ARG A 206 -6.99 -9.96 -15.06
N LEU A 207 -7.44 -9.34 -16.15
CA LEU A 207 -8.77 -9.52 -16.72
C LEU A 207 -8.93 -10.85 -17.47
N LYS A 208 -10.17 -11.19 -17.82
CA LYS A 208 -10.51 -12.43 -18.57
C LYS A 208 -9.81 -12.52 -19.92
N ASN A 209 -9.65 -11.38 -20.61
CA ASN A 209 -8.89 -11.27 -21.85
C ASN A 209 -7.36 -11.21 -21.65
N ASN A 210 -6.84 -11.56 -20.46
CA ASN A 210 -5.43 -11.51 -20.09
C ASN A 210 -4.78 -10.11 -20.06
N LYS A 211 -5.50 -9.03 -20.37
CA LYS A 211 -5.01 -7.66 -20.12
C LYS A 211 -4.83 -7.48 -18.62
N THR A 212 -3.76 -6.81 -18.23
CA THR A 212 -3.49 -6.48 -16.82
C THR A 212 -3.63 -4.99 -16.61
N ARG A 213 -4.40 -4.58 -15.60
CA ARG A 213 -4.60 -3.19 -15.19
C ARG A 213 -3.90 -2.92 -13.87
N LEU A 214 -3.56 -1.64 -13.65
CA LEU A 214 -3.20 -1.15 -12.32
C LEU A 214 -4.49 -0.85 -11.54
N SER A 215 -4.47 -1.18 -10.27
CA SER A 215 -5.61 -1.03 -9.37
C SER A 215 -5.15 -0.36 -8.08
N VAL A 216 -5.66 0.84 -7.81
CA VAL A 216 -5.38 1.66 -6.63
C VAL A 216 -6.50 1.42 -5.64
N TRP A 217 -6.17 0.84 -4.49
CA TRP A 217 -7.13 0.54 -3.43
C TRP A 217 -6.95 1.51 -2.28
N GLU A 218 -8.05 2.14 -1.87
CA GLU A 218 -8.17 2.92 -0.63
C GLU A 218 -9.04 2.15 0.35
N LEU A 219 -8.55 1.95 1.56
CA LEU A 219 -9.23 1.14 2.56
C LEU A 219 -9.78 2.03 3.66
N LYS A 220 -11.08 1.93 3.95
CA LYS A 220 -11.65 2.59 5.14
C LYS A 220 -12.09 1.58 6.17
N ASN A 221 -11.87 1.93 7.42
CA ASN A 221 -12.34 1.14 8.54
C ASN A 221 -13.89 1.18 8.65
N PRO A 222 -14.53 0.17 9.27
CA PRO A 222 -16.00 0.08 9.31
C PRO A 222 -16.68 1.23 10.06
N ASP A 223 -15.99 1.87 10.99
CA ASP A 223 -16.60 2.87 11.88
C ASP A 223 -16.46 4.28 11.28
N ALA A 224 -15.36 4.57 10.60
CA ALA A 224 -15.04 5.86 10.01
C ALA A 224 -14.99 5.80 8.48
N TYR A 225 -15.70 6.74 7.85
CA TYR A 225 -15.62 7.00 6.43
C TYR A 225 -15.36 8.48 6.23
N GLN A 226 -14.33 8.85 5.50
CA GLN A 226 -14.07 10.23 5.09
C GLN A 226 -13.39 10.24 3.72
N HIS A 227 -13.99 10.95 2.76
CA HIS A 227 -13.44 11.29 1.44
C HIS A 227 -12.77 10.14 0.67
N ALA A 228 -13.33 8.93 0.75
CA ALA A 228 -12.65 7.73 0.25
C ALA A 228 -12.58 7.73 -1.28
N ALA A 229 -13.67 8.07 -1.96
CA ALA A 229 -13.70 8.13 -3.43
C ALA A 229 -12.77 9.24 -3.96
N SER A 230 -12.76 10.40 -3.30
CA SER A 230 -11.88 11.51 -3.63
C SER A 230 -10.41 11.12 -3.47
N GLN A 231 -10.07 10.43 -2.37
CA GLN A 231 -8.71 9.92 -2.12
C GLN A 231 -8.22 9.00 -3.23
N THR A 232 -9.00 7.97 -3.55
CA THR A 232 -8.63 6.99 -4.58
C THR A 232 -8.53 7.63 -5.95
N TYR A 233 -9.43 8.56 -6.27
CA TYR A 233 -9.38 9.31 -7.53
C TYR A 233 -8.09 10.13 -7.64
N ILE A 234 -7.77 10.92 -6.61
CA ILE A 234 -6.55 11.74 -6.59
C ILE A 234 -5.32 10.84 -6.78
N TYR A 235 -5.19 9.76 -6.02
CA TYR A 235 -4.04 8.86 -6.17
C TYR A 235 -3.98 8.19 -7.54
N SER A 236 -5.11 7.86 -8.14
CA SER A 236 -5.15 7.28 -9.50
C SER A 236 -4.74 8.29 -10.56
N ALA A 237 -5.22 9.53 -10.48
CA ALA A 237 -4.84 10.61 -11.40
C ALA A 237 -3.35 10.98 -11.25
N VAL A 238 -2.83 11.04 -10.02
CA VAL A 238 -1.41 11.29 -9.77
C VAL A 238 -0.54 10.13 -10.27
N LEU A 239 -1.00 8.88 -10.14
CA LEU A 239 -0.31 7.72 -10.70
C LEU A 239 -0.27 7.77 -12.24
N LEU A 240 -1.35 8.19 -12.90
CA LEU A 240 -1.32 8.48 -14.34
C LEU A 240 -0.26 9.54 -14.65
N LYS A 241 -0.21 10.65 -13.88
CA LYS A 241 0.81 11.68 -14.08
C LYS A 241 2.24 11.16 -13.96
N VAL A 242 2.52 10.31 -12.97
CA VAL A 242 3.82 9.65 -12.83
C VAL A 242 4.15 8.83 -14.08
N LEU A 243 3.20 8.03 -14.58
CA LEU A 243 3.40 7.15 -15.74
C LEU A 243 3.42 7.88 -17.09
N ARG A 244 2.95 9.14 -17.15
CA ARG A 244 2.94 9.94 -18.38
C ARG A 244 4.02 11.01 -18.46
N HIS A 245 4.39 11.61 -17.34
CA HIS A 245 5.25 12.80 -17.34
C HIS A 245 6.57 12.62 -16.59
N SER A 246 6.77 11.56 -15.81
CA SER A 246 8.08 11.32 -15.21
C SER A 246 9.08 10.88 -16.27
N LYS A 247 10.33 11.36 -16.18
CA LYS A 247 11.41 10.94 -17.11
C LYS A 247 11.71 9.45 -16.97
N ARG A 248 11.41 8.87 -15.79
CA ARG A 248 11.63 7.47 -15.45
C ARG A 248 10.33 6.66 -15.37
N ALA A 249 9.29 7.10 -16.06
CA ALA A 249 7.98 6.43 -16.08
C ALA A 249 8.09 4.94 -16.47
N SER A 250 8.93 4.60 -17.44
CA SER A 250 9.10 3.22 -17.89
C SER A 250 9.71 2.30 -16.82
N GLU A 251 10.60 2.85 -15.98
CA GLU A 251 11.19 2.12 -14.86
C GLU A 251 10.18 1.91 -13.73
N TRP A 252 9.35 2.92 -13.42
CA TRP A 252 8.22 2.77 -12.50
C TRP A 252 7.26 1.68 -12.97
N PHE A 253 6.90 1.69 -14.26
CA PHE A 253 6.00 0.69 -14.83
C PHE A 253 6.58 -0.73 -14.72
N LYS A 254 7.89 -0.88 -14.95
CA LYS A 254 8.62 -2.15 -14.73
C LYS A 254 8.64 -2.57 -13.27
N LEU A 255 8.88 -1.64 -12.36
CA LEU A 255 8.84 -1.88 -10.91
C LEU A 255 7.47 -2.39 -10.46
N PHE A 256 6.40 -1.91 -11.09
CA PHE A 256 5.03 -2.40 -10.84
C PHE A 256 4.77 -3.79 -11.41
N GLY A 257 5.74 -4.41 -12.10
CA GLY A 257 5.68 -5.78 -12.61
C GLY A 257 5.28 -5.90 -14.08
N PHE A 258 5.27 -4.80 -14.84
CA PHE A 258 4.97 -4.82 -16.27
C PHE A 258 6.26 -4.91 -17.10
N LYS A 259 6.31 -5.84 -18.05
CA LYS A 259 7.48 -6.02 -18.92
C LYS A 259 7.39 -5.22 -20.22
N SER A 260 6.18 -4.82 -20.60
CA SER A 260 5.92 -4.09 -21.83
C SER A 260 6.22 -2.60 -21.68
N ARG A 261 6.24 -1.88 -22.80
CA ARG A 261 6.12 -0.42 -22.80
C ARG A 261 4.80 -0.01 -22.15
N ILE A 262 4.76 1.22 -21.63
CA ILE A 262 3.52 1.80 -21.13
C ILE A 262 2.57 1.95 -22.33
N PRO A 263 1.35 1.38 -22.28
CA PRO A 263 0.38 1.52 -23.36
C PRO A 263 0.05 2.98 -23.67
N THR A 264 -0.34 3.27 -24.91
CA THR A 264 -0.83 4.60 -25.34
C THR A 264 -2.12 5.01 -24.63
N SER A 265 -2.90 4.03 -24.16
CA SER A 265 -4.08 4.21 -23.32
C SER A 265 -3.99 3.29 -22.09
N LEU A 266 -3.98 3.91 -20.90
CA LEU A 266 -4.03 3.25 -19.60
C LEU A 266 -5.44 3.34 -19.03
N GLU A 267 -5.82 2.30 -18.31
CA GLU A 267 -7.01 2.33 -17.44
C GLU A 267 -6.57 1.93 -16.04
N ILE A 268 -6.73 2.86 -15.09
CA ILE A 268 -6.46 2.64 -13.68
C ILE A 268 -7.78 2.41 -12.96
N GLU A 269 -7.87 1.29 -12.24
CA GLU A 269 -9.02 0.98 -11.40
C GLU A 269 -8.86 1.68 -10.04
N ALA A 270 -9.76 2.61 -9.75
CA ALA A 270 -9.82 3.33 -8.48
C ALA A 270 -10.85 2.63 -7.57
N VAL A 271 -10.36 1.74 -6.70
CA VAL A 271 -11.18 0.89 -5.84
C VAL A 271 -11.26 1.45 -4.42
N VAL A 272 -12.48 1.66 -3.92
CA VAL A 272 -12.74 1.96 -2.51
C VAL A 272 -13.21 0.70 -1.81
N ALA A 273 -12.49 0.25 -0.79
CA ALA A 273 -12.91 -0.88 0.05
C ALA A 273 -13.56 -0.38 1.35
N ILE A 274 -14.84 -0.68 1.52
CA ILE A 274 -15.67 -0.21 2.64
C ILE A 274 -16.60 -1.30 3.16
N SER A 275 -17.10 -1.13 4.39
CA SER A 275 -18.23 -1.93 4.86
C SER A 275 -19.53 -1.53 4.15
N ARG A 276 -20.45 -2.47 4.01
CA ARG A 276 -21.75 -2.23 3.34
C ARG A 276 -22.55 -1.07 3.93
N SER A 277 -22.44 -0.87 5.24
CA SER A 277 -23.06 0.25 5.96
C SER A 277 -22.66 1.64 5.46
N LYS A 278 -21.61 1.77 4.63
CA LYS A 278 -21.15 3.06 4.07
C LYS A 278 -21.57 3.27 2.61
N GLU A 279 -22.32 2.35 2.01
CA GLU A 279 -22.73 2.40 0.60
C GLU A 279 -23.38 3.73 0.21
N GLU A 280 -24.37 4.21 0.96
CA GLU A 280 -25.08 5.44 0.62
C GLU A 280 -24.19 6.69 0.67
N ARG A 281 -23.25 6.74 1.62
CA ARG A 281 -22.29 7.84 1.70
C ARG A 281 -21.31 7.81 0.53
N PHE A 282 -20.88 6.62 0.15
CA PHE A 282 -20.01 6.41 -1.01
C PHE A 282 -20.70 6.78 -2.33
N LYS A 283 -21.96 6.39 -2.53
CA LYS A 283 -22.75 6.76 -3.71
C LYS A 283 -22.86 8.28 -3.87
N LYS A 284 -23.16 9.00 -2.78
CA LYS A 284 -23.21 10.47 -2.78
C LYS A 284 -21.87 11.10 -3.15
N GLU A 285 -20.77 10.57 -2.62
CA GLU A 285 -19.43 11.05 -2.97
C GLU A 285 -19.06 10.78 -4.42
N ILE A 286 -19.35 9.58 -4.93
CA ILE A 286 -19.10 9.23 -6.33
C ILE A 286 -19.93 10.08 -7.30
N SER A 287 -21.20 10.36 -7.00
CA SER A 287 -22.03 11.21 -7.87
C SER A 287 -21.38 12.59 -8.03
N CYS A 288 -21.07 13.23 -6.89
CA CYS A 288 -20.40 14.53 -6.88
C CYS A 288 -19.04 14.50 -7.58
N LEU A 289 -18.26 13.43 -7.41
CA LEU A 289 -16.97 13.28 -8.08
C LEU A 289 -17.14 13.16 -9.60
N LYS A 290 -18.09 12.35 -10.08
CA LYS A 290 -18.35 12.14 -11.51
C LYS A 290 -18.85 13.41 -12.21
N GLU A 291 -19.61 14.23 -11.50
CA GLU A 291 -20.11 15.51 -12.01
C GLU A 291 -18.99 16.56 -12.15
N ASN A 292 -17.96 16.50 -11.29
CA ASN A 292 -16.97 17.57 -11.16
C ASN A 292 -15.58 17.22 -11.66
N SER A 293 -15.24 15.93 -11.79
CA SER A 293 -13.89 15.48 -12.14
C SER A 293 -13.93 14.49 -13.30
N PRO A 294 -13.07 14.68 -14.33
CA PRO A 294 -13.08 13.82 -15.51
C PRO A 294 -12.62 12.40 -15.16
N LEU A 295 -13.36 11.39 -15.62
CA LEU A 295 -12.91 9.99 -15.57
C LEU A 295 -12.11 9.58 -16.81
N ARG A 296 -12.17 10.37 -17.88
CA ARG A 296 -11.33 10.24 -19.06
C ARG A 296 -10.38 11.43 -19.11
N ILE A 297 -9.08 11.15 -19.13
CA ILE A 297 -8.01 12.13 -19.15
C ILE A 297 -7.20 11.83 -20.39
N ASP A 298 -7.33 12.66 -21.43
CA ASP A 298 -6.78 12.39 -22.76
C ASP A 298 -7.22 11.00 -23.29
N ASN A 299 -6.26 10.11 -23.48
CA ASN A 299 -6.46 8.71 -23.89
C ASN A 299 -6.54 7.73 -22.72
N ASP A 300 -6.40 8.20 -21.48
CA ASP A 300 -6.42 7.40 -20.27
C ASP A 300 -7.77 7.46 -19.54
N PHE A 301 -7.99 6.47 -18.67
CA PHE A 301 -9.25 6.30 -17.96
C PHE A 301 -9.03 5.96 -16.48
N ILE A 302 -9.88 6.51 -15.62
CA ILE A 302 -10.01 6.11 -14.22
C ILE A 302 -11.36 5.38 -14.07
N LYS A 303 -11.32 4.06 -13.85
CA LYS A 303 -12.51 3.26 -13.58
C LYS A 303 -12.76 3.21 -12.07
N LEU A 304 -13.79 3.91 -11.60
CA LEU A 304 -14.23 3.84 -10.20
C LEU A 304 -14.88 2.49 -9.91
N ALA A 305 -14.52 1.87 -8.79
CA ALA A 305 -15.10 0.62 -8.31
C ALA A 305 -15.23 0.60 -6.79
N VAL A 306 -16.09 -0.27 -6.27
CA VAL A 306 -16.32 -0.43 -4.83
C VAL A 306 -16.24 -1.89 -4.43
N ALA A 307 -15.46 -2.15 -3.38
CA ALA A 307 -15.30 -3.46 -2.79
C ALA A 307 -15.96 -3.49 -1.41
N TYR A 308 -17.19 -4.00 -1.34
CA TYR A 308 -17.85 -4.22 -0.06
C TYR A 308 -17.24 -5.43 0.63
N TYR A 309 -16.74 -5.23 1.84
CA TYR A 309 -16.05 -6.27 2.58
C TYR A 309 -16.65 -6.54 3.95
N ARG A 310 -16.49 -7.80 4.39
CA ARG A 310 -16.72 -8.24 5.76
C ARG A 310 -15.41 -8.70 6.36
N GLU A 311 -15.11 -8.18 7.53
CA GLU A 311 -13.94 -8.57 8.29
C GLU A 311 -14.23 -9.82 9.13
N LYS A 312 -13.43 -10.88 8.96
CA LYS A 312 -13.37 -12.04 9.85
C LYS A 312 -12.15 -11.96 10.76
N ALA A 313 -12.03 -12.88 11.72
CA ALA A 313 -10.90 -12.93 12.65
C ALA A 313 -9.54 -12.91 11.92
N HIS A 314 -9.35 -13.78 10.92
CA HIS A 314 -8.07 -13.93 10.22
C HIS A 314 -8.11 -13.59 8.72
N SER A 315 -9.23 -13.08 8.21
CA SER A 315 -9.42 -12.85 6.77
C SER A 315 -10.33 -11.68 6.48
N ILE A 316 -10.30 -11.24 5.23
CA ILE A 316 -11.33 -10.38 4.63
C ILE A 316 -12.10 -11.22 3.61
N ILE A 317 -13.42 -11.04 3.55
CA ILE A 317 -14.26 -11.58 2.49
C ILE A 317 -14.89 -10.42 1.74
N LEU A 318 -14.87 -10.48 0.42
CA LEU A 318 -15.63 -9.55 -0.42
C LEU A 318 -17.04 -10.11 -0.63
N GLU A 319 -18.04 -9.23 -0.59
CA GLU A 319 -19.44 -9.64 -0.82
C GLU A 319 -19.67 -10.10 -2.27
N LYS A 320 -18.98 -9.46 -3.21
CA LYS A 320 -18.97 -9.80 -4.63
C LYS A 320 -17.65 -9.37 -5.28
N ASP A 321 -17.43 -9.79 -6.51
CA ASP A 321 -16.34 -9.26 -7.34
C ASP A 321 -16.59 -7.77 -7.63
N PRO A 322 -15.71 -6.84 -7.22
CA PRO A 322 -15.91 -5.41 -7.40
C PRO A 322 -15.72 -4.95 -8.85
N PHE A 323 -15.26 -5.83 -9.74
CA PHE A 323 -14.98 -5.53 -11.14
C PHE A 323 -16.00 -6.11 -12.11
N ILE A 324 -17.00 -6.84 -11.61
CA ILE A 324 -18.13 -7.35 -12.38
C ILE A 324 -19.32 -6.42 -12.11
N GLU A 325 -19.86 -5.84 -13.18
CA GLU A 325 -21.08 -5.01 -13.15
C GLU A 325 -22.32 -5.87 -12.86
#